data_AF-A0A0G1EN41-F1
#
_entry.id   AF-A0A0G1EN41-F1
#
_cell.length_a   1.000
_cell.length_b   1.000
_cell.length_c   1.000
_cell.angle_alpha   90.00
_cell.angle_beta   90.00
_cell.angle_gamma   90.00
#
_symmetry.space_group_name_H-M   'P 1'
#
loop_
_entity.id
_entity.type
_entity.pdbx_description
1 polymer ?
#
loop_
_entity_poly.entity_id
_entity_poly.type
_entity_poly.pdbx_seq_one_letter_code
_entity_poly.pdbx_strand_id
1 'polypeptide(L)'
;MKRISWLIGLLSCALFLGFPQATLAQSTTYLWEKPTTVNLNQNLVTTQVQILRNEADKILAKGSLAPLRMNYGDIWNLEGLWIYLEKGRIITTLAYAYPYLTVAQQQQLKTYVQAMLASGAEAPWASGTTKNNGQGVERRLHGYQITDGRFPRYPSSNTIPTLHVIYGFWLYGDRTGDWATIQQYWTQIKTYYNNNKSGNGILYGQLSGFVGMARLTQQFNDTVMRATVETDANAQFNTALTPATIETRAQATYFTYFYTTRNAGSFPGQPWMFLEVSPEVVRYINNNSNLKTEIQNRLSQFESRYPVWWLHQAPYGARWTGDESVGVTPEIFGLLFPYKRWIQKESPNKLTEYLRSAPLGIGDSYWLESLVSNIESFGQTCWVNVQTGQQVSCEAAPSVSPLPSAFPSPTPSLISDFNHDGTVNSLDGKLLLTNWLTNLCGTSSCDTNQDSKNNSLDFGWVVKEWGN
;
A
#
# COMPACT_ATOMS: atom_id res chain seq x y z
N MET A 1 -24.10 22.42 82.81
CA MET A 1 -24.44 23.65 82.06
C MET A 1 -25.07 23.26 80.73
N LYS A 2 -26.04 24.05 80.27
CA LYS A 2 -26.60 24.25 78.92
C LYS A 2 -26.05 23.34 77.78
N ARG A 3 -26.82 22.56 76.99
CA ARG A 3 -28.13 22.69 76.28
C ARG A 3 -27.94 22.90 74.75
N ILE A 4 -28.78 22.17 73.99
CA ILE A 4 -29.38 22.44 72.66
C ILE A 4 -28.85 21.65 71.45
N SER A 5 -29.84 21.09 70.74
CA SER A 5 -29.76 20.27 69.52
C SER A 5 -30.18 21.07 68.28
N TRP A 6 -29.55 20.80 67.13
CA TRP A 6 -30.06 20.95 65.75
C TRP A 6 -29.36 19.84 64.91
N LEU A 7 -29.93 19.05 63.98
CA LEU A 7 -31.16 19.03 63.16
C LEU A 7 -31.23 19.93 61.90
N ILE A 8 -31.31 19.25 60.75
CA ILE A 8 -31.75 19.65 59.39
C ILE A 8 -30.82 20.58 58.59
N GLY A 9 -30.45 20.12 57.38
CA GLY A 9 -29.65 20.89 56.42
C GLY A 9 -29.25 20.12 55.15
N LEU A 10 -30.15 19.26 54.62
CA LEU A 10 -29.93 18.55 53.35
C LEU A 10 -29.88 19.56 52.19
N LEU A 11 -28.70 19.88 51.69
CA LEU A 11 -28.51 20.57 50.41
C LEU A 11 -27.56 19.76 49.52
N SER A 12 -28.09 18.67 48.95
CA SER A 12 -27.45 17.96 47.85
C SER A 12 -27.50 18.83 46.59
N CYS A 13 -26.63 19.85 46.53
CA CYS A 13 -26.27 20.50 45.27
C CYS A 13 -25.53 19.47 44.41
N ALA A 14 -26.29 18.62 43.73
CA ALA A 14 -25.84 17.87 42.58
C ALA A 14 -25.51 18.86 41.46
N LEU A 15 -24.33 19.45 41.57
CA LEU A 15 -23.59 20.01 40.44
C LEU A 15 -23.31 18.83 39.50
N PHE A 16 -24.30 18.51 38.68
CA PHE A 16 -24.10 17.92 37.37
C PHE A 16 -23.27 18.94 36.59
N LEU A 17 -21.95 18.90 36.82
CA LEU A 17 -20.98 19.25 35.81
C LEU A 17 -21.32 18.38 34.62
N GLY A 18 -22.08 18.95 33.69
CA GLY A 18 -22.27 18.41 32.37
C GLY A 18 -20.90 18.42 31.70
N PHE A 19 -20.08 17.42 32.02
CA PHE A 19 -18.95 17.06 31.19
C PHE A 19 -19.53 16.94 29.77
N PRO A 20 -19.04 17.73 28.81
CA PRO A 20 -19.47 17.54 27.44
C PRO A 20 -19.22 16.07 27.14
N GLN A 21 -20.26 15.36 26.67
CA GLN A 21 -20.07 14.01 26.16
C GLN A 21 -19.19 14.13 24.93
N ALA A 22 -17.88 14.06 25.16
CA ALA A 22 -16.88 14.03 24.12
C ALA A 22 -17.28 12.93 23.14
N THR A 23 -17.26 13.25 21.87
CA THR A 23 -17.89 12.49 20.78
C THR A 23 -17.23 11.11 20.58
N LEU A 24 -17.56 10.16 21.45
CA LEU A 24 -17.18 8.74 21.41
C LEU A 24 -17.62 8.04 20.11
N ALA A 25 -18.47 8.68 19.32
CA ALA A 25 -18.91 8.19 18.01
C ALA A 25 -17.80 8.23 16.94
N GLN A 26 -16.71 8.98 17.12
CA GLN A 26 -15.81 9.31 16.00
C GLN A 26 -14.87 8.18 15.56
N SER A 27 -14.43 7.26 16.44
CA SER A 27 -13.59 6.12 16.00
C SER A 27 -14.38 4.85 15.67
N THR A 28 -15.60 4.69 16.22
CA THR A 28 -16.39 3.43 16.21
C THR A 28 -16.58 2.84 14.81
N THR A 29 -16.94 3.65 13.82
CA THR A 29 -17.07 3.23 12.40
C THR A 29 -15.77 2.61 11.87
N TYR A 30 -14.61 3.20 12.17
CA TYR A 30 -13.32 2.77 11.63
C TYR A 30 -12.73 1.58 12.40
N LEU A 31 -13.09 1.41 13.67
CA LEU A 31 -12.76 0.19 14.43
C LEU A 31 -13.54 -1.02 13.91
N TRP A 32 -14.82 -0.86 13.57
CA TRP A 32 -15.72 -2.00 13.34
C TRP A 32 -16.11 -2.26 11.89
N GLU A 33 -15.85 -1.37 10.93
CA GLU A 33 -16.11 -1.64 9.51
C GLU A 33 -14.80 -1.92 8.74
N LYS A 34 -14.73 -3.07 8.07
CA LYS A 34 -13.61 -3.44 7.17
C LYS A 34 -14.04 -3.32 5.70
N PRO A 35 -13.12 -3.05 4.75
CA PRO A 35 -13.43 -3.24 3.33
C PRO A 35 -13.53 -4.74 3.01
N THR A 36 -14.30 -5.07 2.00
CA THR A 36 -14.41 -6.41 1.40
C THR A 36 -14.70 -6.23 -0.09
N THR A 37 -14.00 -6.98 -0.92
CA THR A 37 -14.16 -6.92 -2.38
C THR A 37 -15.20 -7.93 -2.83
N VAL A 38 -16.27 -7.46 -3.48
CA VAL A 38 -17.30 -8.29 -4.11
C VAL A 38 -17.27 -8.12 -5.63
N ASN A 39 -17.89 -9.04 -6.36
CA ASN A 39 -18.01 -8.96 -7.83
C ASN A 39 -16.66 -8.81 -8.57
N LEU A 40 -15.58 -9.39 -8.03
CA LEU A 40 -14.25 -9.34 -8.63
C LEU A 40 -14.22 -10.08 -9.98
N ASN A 41 -13.87 -9.36 -11.05
CA ASN A 41 -13.69 -9.97 -12.37
C ASN A 41 -12.37 -10.74 -12.47
N GLN A 42 -12.42 -12.04 -12.18
CA GLN A 42 -11.26 -12.95 -12.15
C GLN A 42 -10.46 -12.96 -13.47
N ASN A 43 -11.14 -12.81 -14.61
CA ASN A 43 -10.48 -12.82 -15.93
C ASN A 43 -9.55 -11.63 -16.11
N LEU A 44 -9.90 -10.45 -15.57
CA LEU A 44 -9.09 -9.23 -15.68
C LEU A 44 -7.88 -9.21 -14.74
N VAL A 45 -7.88 -10.03 -13.68
CA VAL A 45 -6.82 -10.08 -12.66
C VAL A 45 -5.97 -11.35 -12.70
N THR A 46 -6.20 -12.24 -13.67
CA THR A 46 -5.53 -13.55 -13.74
C THR A 46 -4.01 -13.43 -13.75
N THR A 47 -3.44 -12.48 -14.50
CA THR A 47 -2.00 -12.21 -14.55
C THR A 47 -1.46 -11.74 -13.20
N GLN A 48 -2.13 -10.78 -12.56
CA GLN A 48 -1.76 -10.21 -11.27
C GLN A 48 -1.82 -11.27 -10.16
N VAL A 49 -2.86 -12.11 -10.16
CA VAL A 49 -3.00 -13.24 -9.23
C VAL A 49 -1.87 -14.26 -9.44
N GLN A 50 -1.48 -14.55 -10.67
CA GLN A 50 -0.36 -15.46 -10.93
C GLN A 50 0.99 -14.87 -10.47
N ILE A 51 1.23 -13.58 -10.68
CA ILE A 51 2.43 -12.90 -10.15
C ILE A 51 2.44 -12.96 -8.62
N LEU A 52 1.32 -12.64 -7.96
CA LEU A 52 1.18 -12.70 -6.51
C LEU A 52 1.48 -14.11 -5.95
N ARG A 53 1.01 -15.17 -6.61
CA ARG A 53 1.32 -16.56 -6.26
C ARG A 53 2.81 -16.87 -6.39
N ASN A 54 3.43 -16.47 -7.50
CA ASN A 54 4.86 -16.69 -7.72
C ASN A 54 5.72 -15.97 -6.67
N GLU A 55 5.36 -14.74 -6.26
CA GLU A 55 6.07 -14.04 -5.19
C GLU A 55 5.80 -14.63 -3.80
N ALA A 56 4.58 -15.13 -3.55
CA ALA A 56 4.27 -15.85 -2.31
C ALA A 56 5.10 -17.13 -2.17
N ASP A 57 5.27 -17.92 -3.23
CA ASP A 57 6.12 -19.11 -3.20
C ASP A 57 7.58 -18.78 -2.84
N LYS A 58 8.12 -17.66 -3.33
CA LYS A 58 9.48 -17.21 -2.95
C LYS A 58 9.60 -16.88 -1.47
N ILE A 59 8.53 -16.41 -0.81
CA ILE A 59 8.50 -16.16 0.64
C ILE A 59 8.38 -17.48 1.39
N LEU A 60 7.40 -18.32 1.01
CA LEU A 60 7.07 -19.57 1.70
C LEU A 60 8.17 -20.63 1.58
N ALA A 61 9.00 -20.58 0.53
CA ALA A 61 10.18 -21.41 0.37
C ALA A 61 11.38 -20.98 1.25
N LYS A 62 11.25 -19.92 2.07
CA LYS A 62 12.28 -19.42 2.99
C LYS A 62 11.79 -19.48 4.45
N GLY A 63 12.73 -19.35 5.38
CA GLY A 63 12.41 -19.02 6.78
C GLY A 63 12.11 -17.53 6.95
N SER A 64 12.11 -17.04 8.19
CA SER A 64 11.94 -15.61 8.49
C SER A 64 12.85 -14.75 7.61
N LEU A 65 12.28 -13.79 6.89
CA LEU A 65 13.03 -12.89 6.01
C LEU A 65 13.72 -11.79 6.83
N ALA A 66 15.00 -11.54 6.56
CA ALA A 66 15.73 -10.39 7.09
C ALA A 66 15.08 -9.06 6.65
N PRO A 67 15.40 -7.93 7.28
CA PRO A 67 15.06 -6.61 6.73
C PRO A 67 15.57 -6.46 5.29
N LEU A 68 14.80 -5.81 4.42
CA LEU A 68 15.31 -5.46 3.08
C LEU A 68 16.35 -4.35 3.26
N ARG A 69 17.56 -4.59 2.73
CA ARG A 69 18.65 -3.61 2.77
C ARG A 69 18.86 -3.01 1.38
N MET A 70 18.93 -1.69 1.33
CA MET A 70 19.16 -0.93 0.11
C MET A 70 20.40 -0.08 0.26
N ASN A 71 21.19 0.00 -0.81
CA ASN A 71 22.40 0.81 -0.88
C ASN A 71 22.53 1.29 -2.33
N TYR A 72 21.98 2.49 -2.59
CA TYR A 72 22.13 3.20 -3.87
C TYR A 72 22.64 4.63 -3.63
N GLY A 73 23.35 4.84 -2.52
CA GLY A 73 24.15 6.03 -2.24
C GLY A 73 25.59 5.84 -2.74
N ASP A 74 26.32 6.93 -2.89
CA ASP A 74 27.74 6.94 -3.28
C ASP A 74 28.68 6.41 -2.17
N ILE A 75 28.33 6.59 -0.89
CA ILE A 75 29.14 6.13 0.27
C ILE A 75 28.86 4.66 0.63
N TRP A 76 29.24 3.74 -0.27
CA TRP A 76 28.90 2.30 -0.25
C TRP A 76 29.12 1.54 1.08
N ASN A 77 30.03 1.95 1.95
CA ASN A 77 30.34 1.25 3.22
C ASN A 77 29.71 1.89 4.47
N LEU A 78 29.15 3.10 4.37
CA LEU A 78 28.49 3.79 5.48
C LEU A 78 26.98 3.88 5.30
N GLU A 79 26.51 3.87 4.05
CA GLU A 79 25.15 4.26 3.70
C GLU A 79 24.28 3.09 3.26
N GLY A 80 23.19 2.87 4.00
CA GLY A 80 22.20 1.87 3.63
C GLY A 80 20.91 2.04 4.42
N LEU A 81 19.77 1.98 3.71
CA LEU A 81 18.46 1.97 4.33
C LEU A 81 17.99 0.54 4.58
N TRP A 82 17.35 0.34 5.73
CA TRP A 82 16.79 -0.93 6.15
C TRP A 82 15.30 -0.75 6.34
N ILE A 83 14.49 -1.48 5.58
CA ILE A 83 13.03 -1.48 5.69
C ILE A 83 12.51 -2.88 6.03
N TYR A 84 11.26 -2.98 6.48
CA TYR A 84 10.69 -4.22 7.02
C TYR A 84 11.49 -4.72 8.24
N LEU A 85 11.86 -3.78 9.10
CA LEU A 85 12.56 -4.01 10.37
C LEU A 85 11.64 -4.67 11.39
N GLU A 86 10.33 -4.44 11.28
CA GLU A 86 9.30 -4.82 12.23
C GLU A 86 8.99 -6.31 12.16
N LYS A 87 9.14 -7.00 13.29
CA LYS A 87 8.76 -8.41 13.40
C LYS A 87 7.26 -8.55 13.20
N GLY A 88 6.86 -9.50 12.35
CA GLY A 88 5.44 -9.73 12.04
C GLY A 88 4.92 -8.92 10.85
N ARG A 89 5.68 -7.95 10.31
CA ARG A 89 5.25 -7.20 9.12
C ARG A 89 4.89 -8.11 7.93
N ILE A 90 5.70 -9.14 7.68
CA ILE A 90 5.46 -10.09 6.59
C ILE A 90 4.14 -10.86 6.74
N ILE A 91 3.60 -10.99 7.96
CA ILE A 91 2.32 -11.65 8.24
C ILE A 91 1.17 -10.80 7.70
N THR A 92 1.25 -9.46 7.78
CA THR A 92 0.29 -8.55 7.13
C THR A 92 0.25 -8.77 5.61
N THR A 93 1.41 -8.77 4.96
CA THR A 93 1.55 -9.00 3.51
C THR A 93 0.95 -10.35 3.08
N LEU A 94 1.29 -11.42 3.81
CA LEU A 94 0.80 -12.76 3.56
C LEU A 94 -0.71 -12.89 3.81
N ALA A 95 -1.24 -12.23 4.84
CA ALA A 95 -2.68 -12.21 5.13
C ALA A 95 -3.50 -11.51 4.04
N TYR A 96 -2.98 -10.41 3.47
CA TYR A 96 -3.57 -9.78 2.28
C TYR A 96 -3.54 -10.71 1.06
N ALA A 97 -2.44 -11.44 0.84
CA ALA A 97 -2.30 -12.35 -0.31
C ALA A 97 -3.20 -13.60 -0.22
N TYR A 98 -3.45 -14.12 1.00
CA TYR A 98 -4.07 -15.42 1.26
C TYR A 98 -5.33 -15.76 0.41
N PRO A 99 -6.32 -14.86 0.20
CA PRO A 99 -7.53 -15.18 -0.57
C PRO A 99 -7.28 -15.53 -2.04
N TYR A 100 -6.12 -15.12 -2.58
CA TYR A 100 -5.75 -15.30 -3.98
C TYR A 100 -4.82 -16.50 -4.21
N LEU A 101 -4.26 -17.06 -3.14
CA LEU A 101 -3.36 -18.21 -3.17
C LEU A 101 -4.11 -19.51 -3.50
N THR A 102 -3.38 -20.50 -4.02
CA THR A 102 -3.89 -21.87 -4.15
C THR A 102 -4.08 -22.52 -2.78
N VAL A 103 -4.89 -23.58 -2.69
CA VAL A 103 -5.13 -24.31 -1.42
C VAL A 103 -3.82 -24.83 -0.80
N ALA A 104 -2.87 -25.30 -1.63
CA ALA A 104 -1.56 -25.74 -1.17
C ALA A 104 -0.74 -24.59 -0.54
N GLN A 105 -0.68 -23.44 -1.23
CA GLN A 105 -0.01 -22.24 -0.73
C GLN A 105 -0.69 -21.68 0.53
N GLN A 106 -2.03 -21.71 0.61
CA GLN A 106 -2.78 -21.32 1.81
C GLN A 106 -2.39 -22.18 3.02
N GLN A 107 -2.23 -23.50 2.83
CA GLN A 107 -1.79 -24.38 3.91
C GLN A 107 -0.32 -24.14 4.30
N GLN A 108 0.58 -23.99 3.32
CA GLN A 108 1.98 -23.65 3.57
C GLN A 108 2.13 -22.33 4.32
N LEU A 109 1.31 -21.32 4.00
CA LEU A 109 1.28 -20.02 4.67
C LEU A 109 0.91 -20.15 6.15
N LYS A 110 -0.11 -20.95 6.48
CA LYS A 110 -0.47 -21.21 7.90
C LYS A 110 0.69 -21.84 8.65
N THR A 111 1.30 -22.88 8.07
CA THR A 111 2.48 -23.54 8.66
C THR A 111 3.68 -22.60 8.80
N TYR A 112 3.92 -21.71 7.83
CA TYR A 112 4.95 -20.67 7.91
C TYR A 112 4.66 -19.72 9.08
N VAL A 113 3.46 -19.14 9.18
CA VAL A 113 3.09 -18.20 10.26
C VAL A 113 3.19 -18.86 11.64
N GLN A 114 2.70 -20.09 11.78
CA GLN A 114 2.85 -20.89 13.00
C GLN A 114 4.32 -21.05 13.42
N ALA A 115 5.19 -21.48 12.49
CA ALA A 115 6.62 -21.65 12.77
C ALA A 115 7.32 -20.31 13.11
N MET A 116 6.91 -19.22 12.45
CA MET A 116 7.48 -17.89 12.65
C MET A 116 7.10 -17.25 13.99
N LEU A 117 5.89 -17.52 14.51
CA LEU A 117 5.47 -17.10 15.84
C LEU A 117 6.05 -18.01 16.93
N ALA A 118 6.07 -19.33 16.72
CA ALA A 118 6.65 -20.30 17.66
C ALA A 118 8.15 -20.09 17.91
N SER A 119 8.91 -19.76 16.86
CA SER A 119 10.34 -19.41 16.97
C SER A 119 10.60 -18.00 17.49
N GLY A 120 9.58 -17.15 17.59
CA GLY A 120 9.71 -15.74 17.95
C GLY A 120 10.34 -14.84 16.88
N ALA A 121 10.61 -15.37 15.68
CA ALA A 121 11.29 -14.65 14.60
C ALA A 121 10.42 -13.52 13.99
N GLU A 122 9.10 -13.72 13.93
CA GLU A 122 8.11 -12.71 13.52
C GLU A 122 7.20 -12.27 14.68
N ALA A 123 7.57 -12.56 15.93
CA ALA A 123 6.81 -12.14 17.09
C ALA A 123 7.30 -10.76 17.58
N PRO A 124 6.51 -9.68 17.49
CA PRO A 124 6.92 -8.34 17.95
C PRO A 124 7.03 -8.21 19.47
N TRP A 125 6.50 -9.17 20.22
CA TRP A 125 6.68 -9.33 21.67
C TRP A 125 7.91 -10.14 22.07
N ALA A 126 8.65 -10.72 21.13
CA ALA A 126 9.93 -11.39 21.42
C ALA A 126 11.04 -10.36 21.70
N SER A 127 12.22 -10.83 22.13
CA SER A 127 13.37 -9.95 22.43
C SER A 127 13.73 -9.06 21.23
N GLY A 128 13.60 -7.74 21.41
CA GLY A 128 13.64 -6.74 20.34
C GLY A 128 12.36 -6.71 19.50
N THR A 129 11.72 -5.55 19.38
CA THR A 129 10.53 -5.34 18.52
C THR A 129 10.88 -5.35 17.03
N THR A 130 12.15 -5.10 16.70
CA THR A 130 12.70 -5.11 15.35
C THR A 130 13.77 -6.18 15.16
N LYS A 131 14.14 -6.43 13.90
CA LYS A 131 15.19 -7.36 13.48
C LYS A 131 16.53 -6.65 13.33
N ASN A 132 17.58 -7.32 13.80
CA ASN A 132 18.97 -6.88 13.71
C ASN A 132 19.69 -7.40 12.45
N ASN A 133 20.93 -6.93 12.23
CA ASN A 133 21.82 -7.51 11.23
C ASN A 133 22.01 -9.02 11.45
N GLY A 134 21.91 -9.79 10.37
CA GLY A 134 22.07 -11.25 10.36
C GLY A 134 20.85 -12.05 10.83
N GLN A 135 19.76 -11.40 11.24
CA GLN A 135 18.53 -12.10 11.59
C GLN A 135 17.66 -12.33 10.35
N GLY A 136 17.49 -13.60 9.98
CA GLY A 136 16.63 -14.03 8.87
C GLY A 136 17.35 -14.18 7.53
N VAL A 137 16.62 -14.63 6.52
CA VAL A 137 17.10 -14.87 5.16
C VAL A 137 17.11 -13.57 4.36
N GLU A 138 18.22 -13.27 3.69
CA GLU A 138 18.38 -12.10 2.81
C GLU A 138 17.29 -12.04 1.73
N ARG A 139 16.75 -10.84 1.47
CA ARG A 139 15.66 -10.64 0.50
C ARG A 139 16.16 -10.35 -0.92
N ARG A 140 17.40 -9.88 -1.08
CA ARG A 140 17.95 -9.45 -2.37
C ARG A 140 18.18 -10.61 -3.35
N LEU A 141 17.85 -10.37 -4.61
CA LEU A 141 17.84 -11.38 -5.67
C LEU A 141 19.25 -11.74 -6.21
N HIS A 142 20.23 -10.83 -6.08
CA HIS A 142 21.56 -10.96 -6.69
C HIS A 142 22.59 -11.76 -5.85
N GLY A 143 22.14 -12.48 -4.80
CA GLY A 143 22.93 -13.48 -4.06
C GLY A 143 24.12 -12.99 -3.22
N TYR A 144 24.60 -11.76 -3.42
CA TYR A 144 25.74 -11.21 -2.68
C TYR A 144 25.32 -10.70 -1.30
N GLN A 145 25.84 -11.33 -0.24
CA GLN A 145 25.65 -10.87 1.13
C GLN A 145 26.46 -9.59 1.36
N ILE A 146 25.78 -8.44 1.39
CA ILE A 146 26.43 -7.20 1.81
C ILE A 146 26.70 -7.25 3.33
N THR A 147 27.97 -7.33 3.68
CA THR A 147 28.52 -7.29 5.05
C THR A 147 28.61 -5.88 5.63
N ASP A 148 28.82 -4.88 4.76
CA ASP A 148 29.09 -3.48 5.09
C ASP A 148 27.93 -2.54 4.71
N GLY A 149 28.04 -1.25 5.01
CA GLY A 149 26.87 -0.38 5.09
C GLY A 149 26.30 -0.47 6.50
N ARG A 150 26.50 0.59 7.26
CA ARG A 150 26.24 0.58 8.70
C ARG A 150 24.75 0.41 9.00
N PHE A 151 24.50 -0.06 10.21
CA PHE A 151 23.20 -0.14 10.89
C PHE A 151 22.28 1.06 10.58
N PRO A 152 20.95 0.95 10.83
CA PRO A 152 20.12 2.12 11.13
C PRO A 152 20.72 2.92 12.32
N ARG A 153 21.56 3.90 11.98
CA ARG A 153 22.33 4.80 12.84
C ARG A 153 22.65 6.02 11.96
N TYR A 154 22.12 7.21 12.18
CA TYR A 154 21.77 7.86 13.45
C TYR A 154 20.51 8.75 13.33
N PRO A 155 19.82 9.09 14.45
CA PRO A 155 20.15 8.76 15.84
C PRO A 155 19.46 7.46 16.31
N SER A 156 20.26 6.47 16.71
CA SER A 156 19.78 5.13 17.09
C SER A 156 19.24 5.05 18.54
N SER A 157 18.36 5.97 18.89
CA SER A 157 17.58 6.00 20.14
C SER A 157 16.09 6.24 19.91
N ASN A 158 15.72 6.69 18.70
CA ASN A 158 14.35 7.11 18.43
C ASN A 158 13.44 5.91 18.20
N THR A 159 12.16 6.05 18.59
CA THR A 159 11.15 5.00 18.45
C THR A 159 10.94 4.64 16.97
N ILE A 160 10.96 3.34 16.67
CA ILE A 160 10.47 2.81 15.39
C ILE A 160 8.96 2.52 15.54
N PRO A 161 8.07 3.14 14.75
CA PRO A 161 6.62 2.95 14.82
C PRO A 161 6.15 1.51 14.48
N THR A 162 6.10 0.62 15.47
CA THR A 162 5.83 -0.82 15.24
C THR A 162 4.36 -1.25 15.41
N LEU A 163 3.50 -0.48 16.09
CA LEU A 163 2.16 -0.94 16.52
C LEU A 163 1.23 -1.44 15.38
N HIS A 164 1.47 -0.99 14.15
CA HIS A 164 0.70 -1.39 12.96
C HIS A 164 0.66 -2.91 12.75
N VAL A 165 1.70 -3.67 13.18
CA VAL A 165 1.77 -5.13 13.01
C VAL A 165 0.62 -5.89 13.70
N ILE A 166 -0.05 -5.29 14.69
CA ILE A 166 -1.24 -5.89 15.33
C ILE A 166 -2.40 -6.05 14.33
N TYR A 167 -2.51 -5.13 13.36
CA TYR A 167 -3.46 -5.25 12.26
C TYR A 167 -3.22 -6.54 11.45
N GLY A 168 -1.95 -6.92 11.25
CA GLY A 168 -1.56 -8.15 10.55
C GLY A 168 -2.06 -9.42 11.24
N PHE A 169 -2.04 -9.49 12.58
CA PHE A 169 -2.55 -10.64 13.33
C PHE A 169 -4.07 -10.76 13.25
N TRP A 170 -4.78 -9.63 13.32
CA TRP A 170 -6.22 -9.64 13.09
C TRP A 170 -6.55 -10.06 11.65
N LEU A 171 -5.91 -9.44 10.66
CA LEU A 171 -6.13 -9.72 9.24
C LEU A 171 -5.80 -11.17 8.88
N TYR A 172 -4.75 -11.75 9.48
CA TYR A 172 -4.41 -13.16 9.34
C TYR A 172 -5.57 -14.04 9.81
N GLY A 173 -6.06 -13.86 11.03
CA GLY A 173 -7.18 -14.65 11.52
C GLY A 173 -8.46 -14.47 10.69
N ASP A 174 -8.75 -13.22 10.28
CA ASP A 174 -9.92 -12.86 9.47
C ASP A 174 -9.91 -13.51 8.07
N ARG A 175 -8.76 -13.50 7.40
CA ARG A 175 -8.63 -14.05 6.04
C ARG A 175 -8.39 -15.57 6.03
N THR A 176 -7.76 -16.15 7.05
CA THR A 176 -7.37 -17.58 7.08
C THR A 176 -8.29 -18.49 7.90
N GLY A 177 -9.05 -17.93 8.84
CA GLY A 177 -9.79 -18.65 9.87
C GLY A 177 -8.92 -19.23 11.00
N ASP A 178 -7.59 -19.11 10.93
CA ASP A 178 -6.67 -19.70 11.90
C ASP A 178 -6.49 -18.83 13.16
N TRP A 179 -7.59 -18.69 13.89
CA TRP A 179 -7.62 -17.94 15.15
C TRP A 179 -6.83 -18.62 16.27
N ALA A 180 -6.70 -19.96 16.24
CA ALA A 180 -6.01 -20.73 17.27
C ALA A 180 -4.53 -20.32 17.38
N THR A 181 -3.84 -20.18 16.25
CA THR A 181 -2.44 -19.71 16.18
C THR A 181 -2.26 -18.35 16.85
N ILE A 182 -3.20 -17.41 16.68
CA ILE A 182 -3.11 -16.07 17.29
C ILE A 182 -3.53 -16.10 18.77
N GLN A 183 -4.55 -16.89 19.11
CA GLN A 183 -5.08 -17.00 20.48
C GLN A 183 -4.02 -17.51 21.47
N GLN A 184 -3.14 -18.42 21.04
CA GLN A 184 -2.02 -18.92 21.84
C GLN A 184 -1.10 -17.80 22.38
N TYR A 185 -1.02 -16.66 21.68
CA TYR A 185 -0.16 -15.53 22.06
C TYR A 185 -0.95 -14.31 22.58
N TRP A 186 -2.23 -14.47 22.91
CA TRP A 186 -3.10 -13.34 23.24
C TRP A 186 -2.60 -12.48 24.41
N THR A 187 -2.04 -13.11 25.46
CA THR A 187 -1.45 -12.39 26.60
C THR A 187 -0.27 -11.52 26.16
N GLN A 188 0.61 -12.06 25.33
CA GLN A 188 1.79 -11.37 24.81
C GLN A 188 1.39 -10.22 23.86
N ILE A 189 0.37 -10.42 23.03
CA ILE A 189 -0.22 -9.36 22.18
C ILE A 189 -0.75 -8.21 23.04
N LYS A 190 -1.51 -8.51 24.12
CA LYS A 190 -1.99 -7.49 25.07
C LYS A 190 -0.85 -6.73 25.75
N THR A 191 0.20 -7.41 26.21
CA THR A 191 1.37 -6.75 26.80
C THR A 191 2.09 -5.87 25.78
N TYR A 192 2.30 -6.36 24.55
CA TYR A 192 2.93 -5.59 23.48
C TYR A 192 2.12 -4.33 23.12
N TYR A 193 0.79 -4.46 22.96
CA TYR A 193 -0.09 -3.31 22.75
C TYR A 193 0.02 -2.28 23.87
N ASN A 194 -0.14 -2.69 25.14
CA ASN A 194 -0.11 -1.76 26.27
C ASN A 194 1.24 -1.04 26.42
N ASN A 195 2.35 -1.68 26.03
CA ASN A 195 3.68 -1.07 26.04
C ASN A 195 3.93 -0.10 24.87
N ASN A 196 3.14 -0.16 23.78
CA ASN A 196 3.42 0.58 22.52
C ASN A 196 2.25 1.47 22.05
N LYS A 197 1.15 1.56 22.80
CA LYS A 197 -0.06 2.33 22.44
C LYS A 197 0.02 3.85 22.64
N SER A 198 1.17 4.39 23.03
CA SER A 198 1.33 5.80 23.37
C SER A 198 2.72 6.34 22.98
N GLY A 199 2.89 7.66 23.09
CA GLY A 199 4.14 8.35 22.74
C GLY A 199 4.28 8.67 21.25
N ASN A 200 5.51 9.01 20.85
CA ASN A 200 5.81 9.58 19.53
C ASN A 200 5.73 8.56 18.39
N GLY A 201 5.69 7.26 18.68
CA GLY A 201 5.50 6.22 17.68
C GLY A 201 4.09 6.14 17.09
N ILE A 202 3.11 6.89 17.61
CA ILE A 202 1.71 6.84 17.14
C ILE A 202 1.48 7.84 16.01
N LEU A 203 1.71 7.37 14.78
CA LEU A 203 1.42 8.06 13.51
C LEU A 203 0.14 7.48 12.86
N TYR A 204 -0.21 7.89 11.64
CA TYR A 204 -1.44 7.41 10.99
C TYR A 204 -1.41 5.89 10.76
N GLY A 205 -0.28 5.31 10.34
CA GLY A 205 -0.17 3.85 10.18
C GLY A 205 -0.39 3.06 11.45
N GLN A 206 -0.06 3.63 12.61
CA GLN A 206 -0.18 2.95 13.90
C GLN A 206 -1.61 3.01 14.43
N LEU A 207 -2.49 3.86 13.87
CA LEU A 207 -3.94 3.77 14.05
C LEU A 207 -4.49 2.41 13.57
N SER A 208 -3.89 1.80 12.54
CA SER A 208 -4.18 0.42 12.09
C SER A 208 -4.00 -0.59 13.23
N GLY A 209 -3.02 -0.36 14.12
CA GLY A 209 -2.77 -1.20 15.29
C GLY A 209 -3.93 -1.18 16.30
N PHE A 210 -4.59 -0.04 16.48
CA PHE A 210 -5.80 0.08 17.33
C PHE A 210 -7.00 -0.61 16.69
N VAL A 211 -7.17 -0.49 15.36
CA VAL A 211 -8.20 -1.22 14.60
C VAL A 211 -8.01 -2.73 14.77
N GLY A 212 -6.79 -3.23 14.54
CA GLY A 212 -6.46 -4.66 14.73
C GLY A 212 -6.70 -5.12 16.16
N MET A 213 -6.27 -4.33 17.15
CA MET A 213 -6.42 -4.68 18.56
C MET A 213 -7.90 -4.72 18.99
N ALA A 214 -8.71 -3.74 18.60
CA ALA A 214 -10.16 -3.74 18.86
C ALA A 214 -10.82 -5.02 18.33
N ARG A 215 -10.48 -5.42 17.10
CA ARG A 215 -11.05 -6.62 16.48
C ARG A 215 -10.55 -7.93 17.11
N LEU A 216 -9.30 -8.00 17.57
CA LEU A 216 -8.82 -9.15 18.35
C LEU A 216 -9.53 -9.26 19.70
N THR A 217 -9.77 -8.15 20.41
CA THR A 217 -10.53 -8.18 21.68
C THR A 217 -11.97 -8.64 21.47
N GLN A 218 -12.61 -8.26 20.36
CA GLN A 218 -13.92 -8.77 19.96
C GLN A 218 -13.87 -10.28 19.69
N GLN A 219 -12.91 -10.74 18.87
CA GLN A 219 -12.76 -12.15 18.49
C GLN A 219 -12.52 -13.08 19.69
N PHE A 220 -11.73 -12.63 20.67
CA PHE A 220 -11.41 -13.41 21.87
C PHE A 220 -12.33 -13.10 23.07
N ASN A 221 -13.41 -12.34 22.85
CA ASN A 221 -14.38 -11.93 23.87
C ASN A 221 -13.76 -11.26 25.11
N ASP A 222 -12.65 -10.54 24.93
CA ASP A 222 -11.91 -9.84 25.99
C ASP A 222 -12.51 -8.44 26.20
N THR A 223 -13.67 -8.40 26.88
CA THR A 223 -14.46 -7.18 27.05
C THR A 223 -13.74 -6.06 27.80
N VAL A 224 -12.85 -6.42 28.74
CA VAL A 224 -12.03 -5.46 29.51
C VAL A 224 -10.98 -4.80 28.61
N MET A 225 -10.26 -5.61 27.82
CA MET A 225 -9.30 -5.09 26.86
C MET A 225 -10.00 -4.31 25.74
N ARG A 226 -11.23 -4.71 25.32
CA ARG A 226 -12.03 -3.99 24.32
C ARG A 226 -12.35 -2.56 24.75
N ALA A 227 -12.89 -2.37 25.96
CA ALA A 227 -13.16 -1.03 26.49
C ALA A 227 -11.89 -0.17 26.62
N THR A 228 -10.75 -0.81 26.91
CA THR A 228 -9.43 -0.14 26.96
C THR A 228 -9.03 0.38 25.57
N VAL A 229 -9.02 -0.48 24.54
CA VAL A 229 -8.64 -0.08 23.17
C VAL A 229 -9.64 0.89 22.53
N GLU A 230 -10.95 0.77 22.80
CA GLU A 230 -11.94 1.75 22.35
C GLU A 230 -11.66 3.15 22.93
N THR A 231 -11.25 3.23 24.20
CA THR A 231 -10.87 4.49 24.85
C THR A 231 -9.57 5.05 24.26
N ASP A 232 -8.53 4.22 24.15
CA ASP A 232 -7.24 4.63 23.59
C ASP A 232 -7.38 5.08 22.12
N ALA A 233 -8.15 4.34 21.32
CA ALA A 233 -8.39 4.62 19.91
C ALA A 233 -9.10 5.97 19.73
N ASN A 234 -10.18 6.23 20.46
CA ASN A 234 -10.85 7.53 20.41
C ASN A 234 -9.88 8.68 20.70
N ALA A 235 -8.99 8.54 21.69
CA ALA A 235 -7.98 9.57 21.97
C ALA A 235 -6.96 9.76 20.82
N GLN A 236 -6.46 8.69 20.21
CA GLN A 236 -5.48 8.79 19.13
C GLN A 236 -6.09 9.23 17.79
N PHE A 237 -7.28 8.76 17.43
CA PHE A 237 -8.02 9.24 16.26
C PHE A 237 -8.35 10.74 16.41
N ASN A 238 -8.83 11.19 17.58
CA ASN A 238 -9.06 12.62 17.81
C ASN A 238 -7.77 13.44 17.74
N THR A 239 -6.63 12.92 18.21
CA THR A 239 -5.32 13.58 18.04
C THR A 239 -4.92 13.67 16.55
N ALA A 240 -5.25 12.66 15.76
CA ALA A 240 -4.93 12.58 14.34
C ALA A 240 -5.74 13.54 13.45
N LEU A 241 -6.73 14.26 14.00
CA LEU A 241 -7.39 15.40 13.35
C LEU A 241 -6.47 16.62 13.19
N THR A 242 -5.32 16.64 13.89
CA THR A 242 -4.33 17.72 13.83
C THR A 242 -3.03 17.21 13.19
N PRO A 243 -2.85 17.31 11.85
CA PRO A 243 -1.68 16.81 11.15
C PRO A 243 -0.34 17.30 11.71
N ALA A 244 -0.25 18.56 12.13
CA ALA A 244 0.96 19.13 12.75
C ALA A 244 1.40 18.40 14.03
N THR A 245 0.45 17.87 14.81
CA THR A 245 0.76 17.04 15.99
C THR A 245 1.35 15.70 15.57
N ILE A 246 0.84 15.08 14.50
CA ILE A 246 1.36 13.80 13.99
C ILE A 246 2.72 13.98 13.31
N GLU A 247 2.93 15.10 12.60
CA GLU A 247 4.23 15.48 12.05
C GLU A 247 5.27 15.71 13.16
N THR A 248 4.90 16.39 14.24
CA THR A 248 5.77 16.59 15.42
C THR A 248 6.15 15.25 16.06
N ARG A 249 5.21 14.29 16.13
CA ARG A 249 5.50 12.91 16.55
C ARG A 249 6.47 12.23 15.60
N ALA A 250 6.25 12.30 14.28
CA ALA A 250 7.12 11.71 13.27
C ALA A 250 8.57 12.23 13.37
N GLN A 251 8.76 13.52 13.61
CA GLN A 251 10.07 14.14 13.86
C GLN A 251 10.80 13.61 15.10
N ALA A 252 10.11 12.95 16.04
CA ALA A 252 10.69 12.28 17.20
C ALA A 252 10.79 10.74 17.06
N THR A 253 10.49 10.20 15.87
CA THR A 253 10.75 8.80 15.49
C THR A 253 12.06 8.67 14.71
N TYR A 254 12.36 7.49 14.18
CA TYR A 254 13.48 7.33 13.24
C TYR A 254 13.33 8.17 11.95
N PHE A 255 12.11 8.56 11.58
CA PHE A 255 11.84 9.45 10.45
C PHE A 255 12.41 10.87 10.61
N THR A 256 12.86 11.26 11.82
CA THR A 256 13.56 12.55 12.09
C THR A 256 14.63 12.88 11.05
N TYR A 257 15.30 11.85 10.54
CA TYR A 257 16.34 11.93 9.53
C TYR A 257 15.88 12.64 8.23
N PHE A 258 14.65 12.40 7.78
CA PHE A 258 14.09 13.00 6.56
C PHE A 258 13.72 14.49 6.74
N TYR A 259 13.49 14.92 7.99
CA TYR A 259 13.17 16.31 8.36
C TYR A 259 14.42 17.20 8.55
N THR A 260 15.63 16.64 8.56
CA THR A 260 16.85 17.44 8.71
C THR A 260 17.03 18.42 7.56
N THR A 261 17.64 19.59 7.80
CA THR A 261 17.83 20.63 6.77
C THR A 261 18.57 20.13 5.52
N ARG A 262 19.45 19.11 5.66
CA ARG A 262 20.16 18.47 4.54
C ARG A 262 19.23 17.71 3.58
N ASN A 263 18.15 17.14 4.12
CA ASN A 263 17.30 16.16 3.46
C ASN A 263 15.89 16.67 3.17
N ALA A 264 15.40 17.69 3.89
CA ALA A 264 14.04 18.17 3.79
C ALA A 264 13.63 18.58 2.36
N GLY A 265 14.57 19.16 1.59
CA GLY A 265 14.38 19.51 0.18
C GLY A 265 14.32 18.32 -0.79
N SER A 266 14.84 17.15 -0.41
CA SER A 266 14.64 15.90 -1.15
C SER A 266 13.26 15.29 -0.87
N PHE A 267 12.65 15.59 0.28
CA PHE A 267 11.43 14.92 0.76
C PHE A 267 10.28 15.91 1.01
N PRO A 268 9.84 16.67 -0.01
CA PRO A 268 8.81 17.70 0.15
C PRO A 268 7.47 17.07 0.61
N GLY A 269 6.72 17.82 1.42
CA GLY A 269 5.48 17.35 2.07
C GLY A 269 5.68 16.39 3.25
N GLN A 270 6.85 15.74 3.38
CA GLN A 270 7.21 14.83 4.47
C GLN A 270 6.16 13.73 4.79
N PRO A 271 5.70 12.94 3.79
CA PRO A 271 4.61 11.97 3.96
C PRO A 271 4.83 10.74 4.86
N TRP A 272 6.01 10.49 5.45
CA TRP A 272 6.31 9.25 6.20
C TRP A 272 5.35 8.90 7.34
N MET A 273 4.63 9.88 7.88
CA MET A 273 3.55 9.65 8.85
C MET A 273 2.34 8.86 8.33
N PHE A 274 2.21 8.67 7.00
CA PHE A 274 1.15 7.88 6.34
C PHE A 274 1.59 6.47 5.96
N LEU A 275 2.82 6.05 6.28
CA LEU A 275 3.27 4.68 6.05
C LEU A 275 2.42 3.73 6.91
N GLU A 276 2.13 2.51 6.44
CA GLU A 276 1.35 1.48 7.17
C GLU A 276 -0.14 1.77 7.43
N VAL A 277 -0.75 2.71 6.70
CA VAL A 277 -2.19 2.98 6.83
C VAL A 277 -3.04 1.82 6.30
N SER A 278 -3.91 1.28 7.16
CA SER A 278 -4.95 0.35 6.73
C SER A 278 -6.08 1.09 6.01
N PRO A 279 -6.88 0.41 5.17
CA PRO A 279 -8.00 1.03 4.45
C PRO A 279 -8.98 1.77 5.37
N GLU A 280 -9.19 1.32 6.61
CA GLU A 280 -10.00 1.99 7.62
C GLU A 280 -9.47 3.36 8.00
N VAL A 281 -8.14 3.47 8.21
CA VAL A 281 -7.48 4.73 8.51
C VAL A 281 -7.54 5.65 7.30
N VAL A 282 -7.42 5.11 6.09
CA VAL A 282 -7.56 5.92 4.86
C VAL A 282 -9.01 6.38 4.63
N ARG A 283 -10.01 5.57 5.01
CA ARG A 283 -11.43 6.00 5.03
C ARG A 283 -11.66 7.09 6.07
N TYR A 284 -11.07 6.98 7.27
CA TYR A 284 -11.09 8.03 8.28
C TYR A 284 -10.49 9.33 7.75
N ILE A 285 -9.33 9.27 7.10
CA ILE A 285 -8.73 10.42 6.40
C ILE A 285 -9.70 11.02 5.39
N ASN A 286 -10.25 10.19 4.50
CA ASN A 286 -11.13 10.64 3.41
C ASN A 286 -12.45 11.27 3.91
N ASN A 287 -12.95 10.84 5.07
CA ASN A 287 -14.16 11.37 5.70
C ASN A 287 -13.94 12.70 6.43
N ASN A 288 -12.69 13.12 6.68
CA ASN A 288 -12.36 14.38 7.33
C ASN A 288 -11.76 15.35 6.29
N SER A 289 -12.56 16.28 5.77
CA SER A 289 -12.19 17.15 4.64
C SER A 289 -10.85 17.88 4.81
N ASN A 290 -10.61 18.53 5.95
CA ASN A 290 -9.37 19.25 6.23
C ASN A 290 -8.14 18.32 6.24
N LEU A 291 -8.29 17.14 6.84
CA LEU A 291 -7.25 16.11 6.91
C LEU A 291 -6.95 15.54 5.51
N LYS A 292 -8.00 15.25 4.73
CA LYS A 292 -7.88 14.83 3.32
C LYS A 292 -7.10 15.87 2.51
N THR A 293 -7.46 17.16 2.59
CA THR A 293 -6.80 18.24 1.85
C THR A 293 -5.32 18.35 2.21
N GLU A 294 -4.97 18.34 3.49
CA GLU A 294 -3.57 18.40 3.94
C GLU A 294 -2.75 17.22 3.41
N ILE A 295 -3.33 16.01 3.41
CA ILE A 295 -2.70 14.79 2.90
C ILE A 295 -2.51 14.86 1.38
N GLN A 296 -3.52 15.33 0.66
CA GLN A 296 -3.44 15.59 -0.78
C GLN A 296 -2.33 16.60 -1.11
N ASN A 297 -2.23 17.70 -0.35
CA ASN A 297 -1.20 18.72 -0.54
C ASN A 297 0.22 18.17 -0.34
N ARG A 298 0.43 17.35 0.69
CA ARG A 298 1.75 16.75 0.99
C ARG A 298 2.16 15.69 -0.03
N LEU A 299 1.26 14.77 -0.36
CA LEU A 299 1.56 13.71 -1.32
C LEU A 299 1.68 14.24 -2.76
N SER A 300 0.97 15.31 -3.12
CA SER A 300 1.12 15.94 -4.45
C SER A 300 2.44 16.71 -4.59
N GLN A 301 2.96 17.34 -3.54
CA GLN A 301 4.32 17.91 -3.52
C GLN A 301 5.39 16.82 -3.68
N PHE A 302 5.13 15.64 -3.14
CA PHE A 302 6.03 14.52 -3.22
C PHE A 302 6.01 13.83 -4.59
N GLU A 303 4.81 13.61 -5.13
CA GLU A 303 4.61 13.07 -6.48
C GLU A 303 5.15 14.02 -7.57
N SER A 304 5.05 15.35 -7.41
CA SER A 304 5.63 16.29 -8.37
C SER A 304 7.16 16.28 -8.39
N ARG A 305 7.81 15.95 -7.26
CA ARG A 305 9.26 15.69 -7.19
C ARG A 305 9.64 14.34 -7.79
N TYR A 306 8.77 13.34 -7.67
CA TYR A 306 9.03 11.95 -8.06
C TYR A 306 7.90 11.35 -8.94
N PRO A 307 7.64 11.88 -10.16
CA PRO A 307 6.47 11.50 -10.97
C PRO A 307 6.44 10.06 -11.48
N VAL A 308 7.59 9.36 -11.50
CA VAL A 308 7.70 7.92 -11.74
C VAL A 308 8.23 7.19 -10.50
N TRP A 309 7.74 7.58 -9.32
CA TRP A 309 8.00 6.93 -8.02
C TRP A 309 7.86 5.41 -8.00
N TRP A 310 7.04 4.88 -8.91
CA TRP A 310 6.76 3.46 -9.08
C TRP A 310 7.87 2.72 -9.86
N LEU A 311 8.81 3.41 -10.51
CA LEU A 311 10.00 2.82 -11.13
C LEU A 311 11.16 2.77 -10.14
N HIS A 312 11.63 1.56 -9.81
CA HIS A 312 12.86 1.38 -9.05
C HIS A 312 14.07 1.97 -9.78
N GLN A 313 14.95 2.61 -9.01
CA GLN A 313 16.18 3.24 -9.52
C GLN A 313 15.96 4.24 -10.67
N ALA A 314 14.77 4.85 -10.78
CA ALA A 314 14.58 6.02 -11.63
C ALA A 314 15.68 7.08 -11.33
N PRO A 315 16.21 7.81 -12.34
CA PRO A 315 17.42 8.63 -12.20
C PRO A 315 17.17 9.95 -11.47
N TYR A 316 16.66 9.86 -10.25
CA TYR A 316 16.44 10.96 -9.33
C TYR A 316 17.62 11.12 -8.39
N GLY A 317 18.11 12.35 -8.25
CA GLY A 317 18.94 12.74 -7.11
C GLY A 317 18.07 12.87 -5.85
N ALA A 318 18.30 11.98 -4.89
CA ALA A 318 17.66 11.94 -3.59
C ALA A 318 18.72 11.80 -2.47
N ARG A 319 18.29 11.83 -1.20
CA ARG A 319 19.16 11.74 -0.02
C ARG A 319 18.58 10.85 1.08
N TRP A 320 18.16 9.65 0.72
CA TRP A 320 17.46 8.76 1.67
C TRP A 320 18.42 7.90 2.50
N THR A 321 19.70 7.85 2.14
CA THR A 321 20.75 7.15 2.91
C THR A 321 21.61 8.05 3.81
N GLY A 322 21.98 9.24 3.35
CA GLY A 322 22.96 10.11 4.00
C GLY A 322 23.40 11.22 3.07
N ASP A 323 23.78 10.84 1.86
CA ASP A 323 24.32 11.68 0.81
C ASP A 323 23.64 11.40 -0.56
N GLU A 324 24.36 11.53 -1.68
CA GLU A 324 23.81 11.46 -3.03
C GLU A 324 23.32 10.04 -3.38
N SER A 325 22.01 9.83 -3.25
CA SER A 325 21.33 8.58 -3.59
C SER A 325 20.65 8.65 -4.96
N VAL A 326 20.67 7.55 -5.70
CA VAL A 326 19.88 7.39 -6.94
C VAL A 326 18.51 6.78 -6.64
N GLY A 327 17.47 7.38 -7.20
CA GLY A 327 16.10 6.89 -7.11
C GLY A 327 15.50 7.02 -5.72
N VAL A 328 14.59 6.11 -5.38
CA VAL A 328 13.73 6.22 -4.21
C VAL A 328 13.48 4.89 -3.50
N THR A 329 12.98 4.96 -2.27
CA THR A 329 12.74 3.80 -1.39
C THR A 329 11.37 3.15 -1.69
N PRO A 330 11.22 1.82 -1.51
CA PRO A 330 9.93 1.13 -1.61
C PRO A 330 8.86 1.65 -0.66
N GLU A 331 9.24 2.35 0.42
CA GLU A 331 8.28 3.03 1.30
C GLU A 331 7.42 4.03 0.53
N ILE A 332 7.94 4.66 -0.54
CA ILE A 332 7.12 5.53 -1.40
C ILE A 332 5.96 4.75 -2.03
N PHE A 333 6.17 3.48 -2.40
CA PHE A 333 5.09 2.61 -2.88
C PHE A 333 4.02 2.42 -1.80
N GLY A 334 4.45 2.21 -0.54
CA GLY A 334 3.59 2.15 0.64
C GLY A 334 2.88 3.45 1.01
N LEU A 335 3.39 4.60 0.59
CA LEU A 335 2.80 5.92 0.82
C LEU A 335 1.81 6.31 -0.30
N LEU A 336 2.25 6.24 -1.55
CA LEU A 336 1.49 6.74 -2.70
C LEU A 336 0.45 5.73 -3.20
N PHE A 337 0.73 4.43 -3.21
CA PHE A 337 -0.24 3.47 -3.77
C PHE A 337 -1.56 3.41 -2.99
N PRO A 338 -1.58 3.36 -1.64
CA PRO A 338 -2.83 3.43 -0.88
C PRO A 338 -3.57 4.75 -1.11
N TYR A 339 -2.85 5.88 -1.19
CA TYR A 339 -3.44 7.19 -1.50
C TYR A 339 -4.09 7.22 -2.89
N LYS A 340 -3.40 6.69 -3.92
CA LYS A 340 -3.90 6.55 -5.30
C LYS A 340 -5.19 5.73 -5.35
N ARG A 341 -5.20 4.56 -4.71
CA ARG A 341 -6.35 3.66 -4.65
C ARG A 341 -7.54 4.23 -3.89
N TRP A 342 -7.30 4.78 -2.70
CA TRP A 342 -8.36 5.03 -1.71
C TRP A 342 -8.79 6.49 -1.59
N ILE A 343 -7.90 7.46 -1.83
CA ILE A 343 -8.18 8.91 -1.72
C ILE A 343 -8.40 9.54 -3.09
N GLN A 344 -7.51 9.28 -4.06
CA GLN A 344 -7.67 9.76 -5.44
C GLN A 344 -8.64 8.90 -6.27
N LYS A 345 -8.94 7.66 -5.80
CA LYS A 345 -9.86 6.72 -6.46
C LYS A 345 -9.49 6.45 -7.92
N GLU A 346 -8.18 6.32 -8.19
CA GLU A 346 -7.71 6.01 -9.55
C GLU A 346 -8.23 4.67 -10.06
N SER A 347 -8.36 4.55 -11.39
CA SER A 347 -8.96 3.38 -12.03
C SER A 347 -8.08 2.14 -11.87
N PRO A 348 -8.65 0.91 -11.93
CA PRO A 348 -7.89 -0.32 -11.79
C PRO A 348 -6.77 -0.46 -12.83
N ASN A 349 -7.04 -0.05 -14.07
CA ASN A 349 -6.05 -0.02 -15.14
C ASN A 349 -4.89 0.94 -14.84
N LYS A 350 -5.16 2.12 -14.26
CA LYS A 350 -4.11 3.08 -13.90
C LYS A 350 -3.24 2.56 -12.75
N LEU A 351 -3.85 1.95 -11.74
CA LEU A 351 -3.14 1.30 -10.64
C LEU A 351 -2.25 0.14 -11.14
N THR A 352 -2.66 -0.58 -12.19
CA THR A 352 -1.83 -1.61 -12.84
C THR A 352 -0.58 -1.02 -13.52
N GLU A 353 -0.62 0.22 -14.01
CA GLU A 353 0.57 0.86 -14.62
C GLU A 353 1.70 1.05 -13.60
N TYR A 354 1.38 1.37 -12.34
CA TYR A 354 2.38 1.50 -11.28
C TYR A 354 3.05 0.16 -10.92
N LEU A 355 2.38 -0.96 -11.18
CA LEU A 355 2.91 -2.31 -10.94
C LEU A 355 3.74 -2.85 -12.13
N ARG A 356 4.13 -2.00 -13.08
CA ARG A 356 5.06 -2.36 -14.17
C ARG A 356 6.51 -2.56 -13.68
N SER A 357 6.86 -2.06 -12.50
CA SER A 357 8.11 -2.42 -11.83
C SER A 357 8.01 -3.81 -11.18
N ALA A 358 9.14 -4.52 -11.09
CA ALA A 358 9.25 -5.77 -10.34
C ALA A 358 9.62 -5.47 -8.88
N PRO A 359 9.15 -6.27 -7.89
CA PRO A 359 9.50 -6.08 -6.49
C PRO A 359 11.03 -6.08 -6.26
N LEU A 360 11.51 -5.22 -5.37
CA LEU A 360 12.95 -4.99 -5.17
C LEU A 360 13.68 -6.19 -4.53
N GLY A 361 12.93 -7.12 -3.94
CA GLY A 361 13.43 -8.37 -3.37
C GLY A 361 12.31 -9.34 -2.99
N ILE A 362 12.68 -10.52 -2.50
CA ILE A 362 11.76 -11.53 -1.98
C ILE A 362 10.94 -10.92 -0.84
N GLY A 363 9.61 -10.94 -0.97
CA GLY A 363 8.72 -10.37 0.04
C GLY A 363 8.81 -8.86 0.16
N ASP A 364 8.91 -8.12 -0.95
CA ASP A 364 8.77 -6.66 -0.94
C ASP A 364 7.33 -6.26 -0.55
N SER A 365 7.11 -6.06 0.76
CA SER A 365 5.77 -5.93 1.35
C SER A 365 4.93 -4.81 0.73
N TYR A 366 5.48 -3.62 0.52
CA TYR A 366 4.74 -2.50 -0.07
C TYR A 366 4.25 -2.80 -1.49
N TRP A 367 5.11 -3.41 -2.31
CA TRP A 367 4.78 -3.76 -3.69
C TRP A 367 3.72 -4.88 -3.72
N LEU A 368 3.85 -5.90 -2.87
CA LEU A 368 2.91 -7.01 -2.78
C LEU A 368 1.54 -6.63 -2.20
N GLU A 369 1.51 -5.81 -1.15
CA GLU A 369 0.28 -5.24 -0.58
C GLU A 369 -0.44 -4.37 -1.62
N SER A 370 0.32 -3.67 -2.46
CA SER A 370 -0.22 -2.87 -3.58
C SER A 370 -0.71 -3.73 -4.75
N LEU A 371 -0.04 -4.85 -5.07
CA LEU A 371 -0.52 -5.83 -6.04
C LEU A 371 -1.87 -6.43 -5.61
N VAL A 372 -2.02 -6.79 -4.33
CA VAL A 372 -3.33 -7.19 -3.77
C VAL A 372 -4.35 -6.07 -3.89
N SER A 373 -3.98 -4.83 -3.55
CA SER A 373 -4.88 -3.68 -3.64
C SER A 373 -5.31 -3.34 -5.09
N ASN A 374 -4.45 -3.62 -6.08
CA ASN A 374 -4.79 -3.57 -7.49
C ASN A 374 -5.78 -4.68 -7.88
N ILE A 375 -5.52 -5.94 -7.50
CA ILE A 375 -6.47 -7.05 -7.72
C ILE A 375 -7.84 -6.70 -7.13
N GLU A 376 -7.88 -6.23 -5.88
CA GLU A 376 -9.11 -5.81 -5.20
C GLU A 376 -9.78 -4.58 -5.86
N SER A 377 -9.08 -3.79 -6.66
CA SER A 377 -9.67 -2.65 -7.39
C SER A 377 -10.53 -3.04 -8.59
N PHE A 378 -10.34 -4.24 -9.16
CA PHE A 378 -11.21 -4.78 -10.22
C PHE A 378 -12.53 -5.37 -9.72
N GLY A 379 -12.79 -5.32 -8.41
CA GLY A 379 -14.08 -5.61 -7.81
C GLY A 379 -14.71 -4.38 -7.15
N GLN A 380 -15.95 -4.50 -6.73
CA GLN A 380 -16.65 -3.47 -5.97
C GLN A 380 -16.22 -3.54 -4.51
N THR A 381 -15.82 -2.40 -3.94
CA THR A 381 -15.53 -2.29 -2.50
C THR A 381 -16.83 -2.13 -1.71
N CYS A 382 -17.08 -3.03 -0.78
CA CYS A 382 -18.14 -2.92 0.21
C CYS A 382 -17.57 -2.88 1.63
N TRP A 383 -18.18 -2.09 2.51
CA TRP A 383 -17.82 -1.98 3.92
C TRP A 383 -18.72 -2.91 4.73
N VAL A 384 -18.11 -3.77 5.54
CA VAL A 384 -18.79 -4.81 6.33
C VAL A 384 -18.47 -4.60 7.81
N ASN A 385 -19.49 -4.60 8.66
CA ASN A 385 -19.32 -4.57 10.11
C ASN A 385 -18.80 -5.93 10.59
N VAL A 386 -17.63 -5.95 11.23
CA VAL A 386 -16.95 -7.18 11.67
C VAL A 386 -17.58 -7.85 12.89
N GLN A 387 -18.46 -7.15 13.62
CA GLN A 387 -19.17 -7.69 14.78
C GLN A 387 -20.44 -8.44 14.38
N THR A 388 -21.10 -8.02 13.29
CA THR A 388 -22.37 -8.60 12.82
C THR A 388 -22.26 -9.36 11.50
N GLY A 389 -21.17 -9.18 10.74
CA GLY A 389 -21.04 -9.65 9.36
C GLY A 389 -21.89 -8.89 8.34
N GLN A 390 -22.63 -7.85 8.78
CA GLN A 390 -23.55 -7.11 7.92
C GLN A 390 -22.82 -6.13 7.00
N GLN A 391 -23.16 -6.15 5.72
CA GLN A 391 -22.77 -5.10 4.77
C GLN A 391 -23.44 -3.77 5.14
N VAL A 392 -22.63 -2.74 5.36
CA VAL A 392 -23.05 -1.39 5.75
C VAL A 392 -23.23 -0.49 4.52
N SER A 393 -22.29 -0.54 3.58
CA SER A 393 -22.32 0.27 2.36
C SER A 393 -21.48 -0.37 1.25
N CYS A 394 -21.68 0.05 0.01
CA CYS A 394 -20.76 -0.23 -1.09
C CYS A 394 -20.41 1.06 -1.83
N GLU A 395 -19.17 1.15 -2.29
CA GLU A 395 -18.75 2.15 -3.25
C GLU A 395 -19.36 1.83 -4.62
N ALA A 396 -19.32 2.79 -5.55
CA ALA A 396 -19.69 2.51 -6.94
C ALA A 396 -18.82 1.38 -7.50
N ALA A 397 -19.40 0.51 -8.32
CA ALA A 397 -18.63 -0.51 -9.04
C ALA A 397 -17.54 0.18 -9.89
N PRO A 398 -16.31 -0.39 -9.97
CA PRO A 398 -15.23 0.23 -10.72
C PRO A 398 -15.62 0.35 -12.20
N SER A 399 -15.49 1.55 -12.76
CA SER A 399 -15.55 1.73 -14.20
C SER A 399 -14.27 1.19 -14.82
N VAL A 400 -14.28 -0.10 -15.16
CA VAL A 400 -13.18 -0.74 -15.87
C VAL A 400 -13.40 -0.47 -17.36
N SER A 401 -12.73 0.54 -17.90
CA SER A 401 -12.59 0.66 -19.36
C SER A 401 -12.03 -0.67 -19.88
N PRO A 402 -12.58 -1.23 -20.98
CA PRO A 402 -11.99 -2.42 -21.59
C PRO A 402 -10.51 -2.14 -21.83
N LEU A 403 -9.64 -3.12 -21.53
CA LEU A 403 -8.24 -2.98 -21.93
C LEU A 403 -8.22 -2.69 -23.44
N PRO A 404 -7.34 -1.78 -23.91
CA PRO A 404 -7.11 -1.63 -25.34
C PRO A 404 -6.85 -3.03 -25.91
N SER A 405 -7.63 -3.41 -26.93
CA SER A 405 -7.47 -4.71 -27.54
C SER A 405 -6.01 -4.89 -27.97
N ALA A 406 -5.40 -6.01 -27.59
CA ALA A 406 -3.99 -6.29 -27.89
C ALA A 406 -3.73 -6.34 -29.41
N PHE A 407 -4.78 -6.58 -30.18
CA PHE A 407 -4.85 -6.26 -31.60
C PHE A 407 -5.56 -4.90 -31.72
N PRO A 408 -4.98 -3.87 -32.37
CA PRO A 408 -5.78 -2.72 -32.76
C PRO A 408 -7.01 -3.24 -33.51
N SER A 409 -8.20 -2.81 -33.11
CA SER A 409 -9.40 -3.05 -33.94
C SER A 409 -9.05 -2.49 -35.31
N PRO A 410 -9.16 -3.26 -36.41
CA PRO A 410 -8.61 -2.87 -37.70
C PRO A 410 -9.07 -1.45 -38.02
N THR A 411 -8.09 -0.56 -38.15
CA THR A 411 -8.31 0.86 -38.43
C THR A 411 -9.22 0.92 -39.66
N PRO A 412 -10.31 1.72 -39.65
CA PRO A 412 -11.28 1.73 -40.75
C PRO A 412 -10.56 1.92 -42.08
N SER A 413 -10.58 0.86 -42.90
CA SER A 413 -9.83 0.63 -44.14
C SER A 413 -8.70 1.63 -44.39
N LEU A 414 -7.46 1.27 -44.03
CA LEU A 414 -6.27 2.02 -44.42
C LEU A 414 -6.32 2.21 -45.94
N ILE A 415 -6.33 3.46 -46.39
CA ILE A 415 -6.57 3.81 -47.80
C ILE A 415 -5.37 3.34 -48.65
N SER A 416 -4.22 3.14 -48.01
CA SER A 416 -2.97 2.68 -48.62
C SER A 416 -2.73 1.17 -48.50
N ASP A 417 -3.66 0.39 -47.93
CA ASP A 417 -3.61 -1.08 -47.91
C ASP A 417 -4.11 -1.59 -49.26
N PHE A 418 -3.22 -1.58 -50.26
CA PHE A 418 -3.54 -1.86 -51.66
C PHE A 418 -3.64 -3.36 -51.94
N ASN A 419 -2.99 -4.20 -51.12
CA ASN A 419 -3.07 -5.65 -51.22
C ASN A 419 -4.21 -6.26 -50.36
N HIS A 420 -4.80 -5.48 -49.46
CA HIS A 420 -5.84 -5.87 -48.51
C HIS A 420 -5.39 -6.96 -47.53
N ASP A 421 -4.11 -6.95 -47.13
CA ASP A 421 -3.55 -7.86 -46.11
C ASP A 421 -3.83 -7.39 -44.67
N GLY A 422 -4.34 -6.17 -44.51
CA GLY A 422 -4.67 -5.56 -43.22
C GLY A 422 -3.54 -4.78 -42.57
N THR A 423 -2.38 -4.62 -43.24
CA THR A 423 -1.24 -3.82 -42.76
C THR A 423 -0.57 -3.04 -43.89
N VAL A 424 -0.42 -1.72 -43.76
CA VAL A 424 0.28 -0.92 -44.79
C VAL A 424 1.78 -1.13 -44.66
N ASN A 425 2.40 -1.74 -45.68
CA ASN A 425 3.79 -2.17 -45.61
C ASN A 425 4.55 -2.02 -46.95
N SER A 426 5.74 -2.63 -47.03
CA SER A 426 6.58 -2.58 -48.23
C SER A 426 5.94 -3.19 -49.49
N LEU A 427 4.94 -4.07 -49.33
CA LEU A 427 4.18 -4.65 -50.44
C LEU A 427 3.27 -3.61 -51.10
N ASP A 428 2.63 -2.73 -50.32
CA ASP A 428 1.80 -1.63 -50.83
C ASP A 428 2.66 -0.55 -51.49
N GLY A 429 3.76 -0.18 -50.84
CA GLY A 429 4.77 0.70 -51.45
C GLY A 429 5.27 0.15 -52.78
N LYS A 430 5.48 -1.17 -52.89
CA LYS A 430 5.84 -1.83 -54.15
C LYS A 430 4.69 -1.83 -55.16
N LEU A 431 3.45 -2.05 -54.76
CA LEU A 431 2.28 -2.01 -55.67
C LEU A 431 2.12 -0.62 -56.28
N LEU A 432 2.20 0.43 -55.46
CA LEU A 432 2.14 1.82 -55.93
C LEU A 432 3.31 2.15 -56.88
N LEU A 433 4.55 1.83 -56.49
CA LEU A 433 5.73 2.11 -57.32
C LEU A 433 5.77 1.31 -58.63
N THR A 434 5.17 0.11 -58.67
CA THR A 434 5.03 -0.68 -59.91
C THR A 434 4.04 -0.03 -60.89
N ASN A 435 3.14 0.80 -60.38
CA ASN A 435 2.12 1.53 -61.15
C ASN A 435 2.37 3.05 -61.11
N TRP A 436 3.63 3.47 -60.97
CA TRP A 436 3.99 4.89 -60.85
C TRP A 436 3.67 5.68 -62.13
N LEU A 437 3.01 6.83 -61.96
CA LEU A 437 2.48 7.69 -63.03
C LEU A 437 1.47 7.01 -63.98
N THR A 438 0.97 5.83 -63.62
CA THR A 438 -0.21 5.24 -64.26
C THR A 438 -1.46 5.50 -63.43
N ASN A 439 -2.61 5.26 -64.03
CA ASN A 439 -3.95 5.42 -63.47
C ASN A 439 -4.68 4.06 -63.33
N LEU A 440 -3.89 2.99 -63.18
CA LEU A 440 -4.35 1.62 -62.96
C LEU A 440 -3.46 0.97 -61.91
N CYS A 441 -4.05 0.25 -60.95
CA CYS A 441 -3.39 -0.79 -60.17
C CYS A 441 -4.12 -2.11 -60.43
N GLY A 442 -3.41 -3.23 -60.52
CA GLY A 442 -3.96 -4.47 -61.07
C GLY A 442 -5.10 -5.13 -60.27
N THR A 443 -5.31 -4.71 -59.02
CA THR A 443 -6.25 -5.32 -58.06
C THR A 443 -7.11 -4.31 -57.28
N SER A 444 -6.75 -3.02 -57.30
CA SER A 444 -7.29 -1.97 -56.43
C SER A 444 -6.96 -0.58 -57.01
N SER A 445 -7.51 0.50 -56.46
CA SER A 445 -7.08 1.87 -56.81
C SER A 445 -5.88 2.26 -55.95
N CYS A 446 -4.72 2.49 -56.57
CA CYS A 446 -3.55 3.07 -55.90
C CYS A 446 -3.56 4.62 -55.90
N ASP A 447 -4.57 5.21 -56.54
CA ASP A 447 -4.88 6.64 -56.53
C ASP A 447 -5.68 6.93 -55.26
N THR A 448 -4.96 7.26 -54.18
CA THR A 448 -5.48 7.50 -52.82
C THR A 448 -6.10 8.88 -52.67
N ASN A 449 -5.63 9.85 -53.46
CA ASN A 449 -6.10 11.23 -53.43
C ASN A 449 -7.15 11.55 -54.52
N GLN A 450 -7.40 10.61 -55.43
CA GLN A 450 -8.34 10.68 -56.55
C GLN A 450 -7.96 11.74 -57.60
N ASP A 451 -6.66 12.03 -57.79
CA ASP A 451 -6.14 12.98 -58.78
C ASP A 451 -5.90 12.37 -60.18
N SER A 452 -6.22 11.09 -60.34
CA SER A 452 -6.02 10.27 -61.54
C SER A 452 -4.55 9.98 -61.89
N LYS A 453 -3.61 10.07 -60.93
CA LYS A 453 -2.19 9.70 -61.11
C LYS A 453 -1.58 9.13 -59.84
N ASN A 454 -1.15 7.87 -59.89
CA ASN A 454 -0.31 7.29 -58.83
C ASN A 454 1.02 8.07 -58.73
N ASN A 455 1.21 8.88 -57.69
CA ASN A 455 2.36 9.78 -57.57
C ASN A 455 2.88 9.96 -56.13
N SER A 456 3.74 10.96 -55.91
CA SER A 456 4.34 11.27 -54.60
C SER A 456 3.32 11.61 -53.51
N LEU A 457 2.11 12.06 -53.90
CA LEU A 457 1.03 12.32 -52.97
C LEU A 457 0.48 11.01 -52.39
N ASP A 458 0.28 9.97 -53.22
CA ASP A 458 -0.14 8.64 -52.79
C ASP A 458 0.92 7.91 -51.98
N PHE A 459 2.20 8.08 -52.35
CA PHE A 459 3.30 7.56 -51.56
C PHE A 459 3.34 8.18 -50.16
N GLY A 460 2.91 9.44 -50.03
CA GLY A 460 2.72 10.12 -48.75
C GLY A 460 1.69 9.42 -47.85
N TRP A 461 0.64 8.82 -48.42
CA TRP A 461 -0.34 8.02 -47.67
C TRP A 461 0.24 6.69 -47.21
N VAL A 462 0.95 5.95 -48.08
CA VAL A 462 1.66 4.72 -47.72
C VAL A 462 2.64 4.96 -46.56
N VAL A 463 3.40 6.06 -46.58
CA VAL A 463 4.34 6.41 -45.50
C VAL A 463 3.61 6.83 -44.22
N LYS A 464 2.48 7.54 -44.33
CA LYS A 464 1.66 7.97 -43.19
C LYS A 464 1.02 6.79 -42.46
N GLU A 465 0.58 5.77 -43.20
CA GLU A 465 -0.12 4.60 -42.69
C GLU A 465 0.81 3.43 -42.38
N TRP A 466 2.11 3.54 -42.67
CA TRP A 466 3.11 2.48 -42.54
C TRP A 466 3.13 1.79 -41.16
N GLY A 467 2.88 0.47 -41.15
CA GLY A 467 2.91 -0.38 -39.96
C GLY A 467 1.69 -0.26 -39.04
N ASN A 468 0.61 0.41 -39.49
CA ASN A 468 -0.71 0.36 -38.85
C ASN A 468 -1.55 -0.82 -39.35
#